data_AF-A0A3D4GHT5-F1
#
_entry.id   AF-A0A3D4GHT5-F1
#
_cell.length_a   1.000
_cell.length_b   1.000
_cell.length_c   1.000
_cell.angle_alpha   90.00
_cell.angle_beta   90.00
_cell.angle_gamma   90.00
#
_symmetry.space_group_name_H-M   'P 1'
#
loop_
_entity.id
_entity.type
_entity.pdbx_description
1 polymer ?
#
loop_
_entity_poly.entity_id
_entity_poly.type
_entity_poly.pdbx_seq_one_letter_code
_entity_poly.pdbx_strand_id
1 'polypeptide(L)' 'MATIVRAKRDESTESVIRRFKRRVVIDNTLPLLREKEFYKKPALKRKEHKKELERRRYRDAHIAIREAKKPL' A
#
# COMPACT_ATOMS: atom_id res chain seq x y z
N MET A 1 -1.65 12.39 -11.11
CA MET A 1 -0.31 13.04 -11.14
C MET A 1 0.71 11.92 -11.28
N ALA A 2 1.64 12.02 -12.24
CA ALA A 2 2.61 10.95 -12.47
C ALA A 2 3.67 10.92 -11.37
N THR A 3 4.05 9.73 -10.90
CA THR A 3 5.13 9.56 -9.94
C THR A 3 6.47 9.73 -10.66
N ILE A 4 7.19 10.81 -10.36
CA ILE A 4 8.50 11.11 -10.97
C ILE A 4 9.58 11.01 -9.90
N VAL A 5 10.62 10.20 -10.14
CA VAL A 5 11.82 10.10 -9.29
C VAL A 5 13.03 10.46 -10.13
N ARG A 6 13.72 11.55 -9.75
CA ARG A 6 14.97 11.96 -10.38
C ARG A 6 16.14 11.24 -9.72
N ALA A 7 17.10 10.81 -10.54
CA ALA A 7 18.34 10.23 -10.05
C ALA A 7 19.23 11.31 -9.43
N LYS A 8 19.98 10.95 -8.38
CA LYS A 8 21.04 11.79 -7.81
C LYS A 8 22.38 11.43 -8.46
N ARG A 9 23.36 12.36 -8.41
CA ARG A 9 24.67 12.20 -9.06
C ARG A 9 25.43 10.95 -8.60
N ASP A 10 25.39 10.62 -7.32
CA ASP A 10 26.17 9.52 -6.74
C ASP A 10 25.31 8.29 -6.41
N GLU A 11 24.19 8.11 -7.09
CA GLU A 11 23.25 7.03 -6.78
C GLU A 11 23.28 5.89 -7.79
N SER A 12 23.39 4.67 -7.26
CA SER A 12 23.20 3.46 -8.06
C SER A 12 21.78 3.35 -8.63
N THR A 13 21.69 2.90 -9.87
CA THR A 13 20.44 2.63 -10.60
C THR A 13 19.43 1.83 -9.78
N GLU A 14 19.90 0.83 -9.03
CA GLU A 14 19.04 -0.02 -8.22
C GLU A 14 18.37 0.75 -7.06
N SER A 15 19.10 1.68 -6.43
CA SER A 15 18.55 2.53 -5.38
C SER A 15 17.45 3.45 -5.94
N VAL A 16 17.64 3.98 -7.15
CA VAL A 16 16.63 4.81 -7.83
C VAL A 16 15.36 4.00 -8.08
N ILE A 17 15.50 2.78 -8.63
CA ILE A 17 14.38 1.86 -8.87
C ILE A 17 13.65 1.53 -7.56
N ARG A 18 14.38 1.27 -6.47
CA ARG A 18 13.80 0.98 -5.16
C ARG A 18 12.98 2.15 -4.62
N ARG A 19 13.48 3.39 -4.76
CA ARG A 19 12.72 4.58 -4.36
C ARG A 19 11.49 4.79 -5.21
N PHE A 20 11.61 4.58 -6.53
CA PHE A 20 10.47 4.64 -7.43
C PHE A 20 9.38 3.64 -7.02
N LYS A 21 9.74 2.36 -6.82
CA LYS A 21 8.81 1.32 -6.34
C LYS A 21 8.13 1.72 -5.03
N ARG A 22 8.88 2.23 -4.05
CA ARG A 22 8.30 2.75 -2.81
C ARG A 22 7.31 3.88 -3.05
N ARG A 23 7.65 4.83 -3.92
CA ARG A 23 6.78 5.97 -4.18
C ARG A 23 5.49 5.55 -4.89
N VAL A 24 5.57 4.62 -5.84
CA VAL A 24 4.41 3.99 -6.51
C VAL A 24 3.47 3.33 -5.51
N VAL A 25 4.02 2.63 -4.50
CA VAL A 25 3.24 2.01 -3.42
C VAL A 25 2.58 3.07 -2.53
N ILE A 26 3.31 4.11 -2.14
CA ILE A 26 2.78 5.22 -1.31
C ILE A 26 1.65 5.94 -2.04
N ASP A 27 1.85 6.24 -3.32
CA ASP A 27 0.87 6.93 -4.16
C ASP A 27 -0.33 6.01 -4.52
N ASN A 28 -0.28 4.73 -4.13
CA ASN A 28 -1.33 3.71 -4.31
C ASN A 28 -1.84 3.58 -5.75
N THR A 29 -0.97 3.79 -6.73
CA THR A 29 -1.34 3.91 -8.14
C THR A 29 -1.82 2.59 -8.76
N LEU A 30 -1.18 1.47 -8.43
CA LEU A 30 -1.54 0.15 -8.97
C LEU A 30 -2.92 -0.33 -8.48
N PRO A 31 -3.27 -0.24 -7.18
CA PRO A 31 -4.61 -0.62 -6.73
C PRO A 31 -5.70 0.26 -7.32
N LEU A 32 -5.46 1.57 -7.43
CA LEU A 32 -6.40 2.50 -8.06
C LEU A 32 -6.65 2.16 -9.53
N LEU A 33 -5.61 1.75 -10.26
CA LEU A 33 -5.76 1.29 -11.64
C LEU A 33 -6.67 0.06 -11.68
N ARG A 34 -6.39 -0.95 -10.85
CA ARG A 34 -7.17 -2.19 -10.77
C ARG A 34 -8.63 -1.99 -10.35
N GLU A 35 -8.90 -1.02 -9.47
CA GLU A 35 -10.27 -0.65 -9.10
C GLU A 35 -11.04 0.04 -10.24
N LYS A 36 -10.32 0.72 -11.14
CA LYS A 36 -10.89 1.43 -12.29
C LYS A 36 -10.96 0.58 -13.56
N GLU A 37 -10.27 -0.56 -13.62
CA GLU A 37 -10.32 -1.49 -14.76
C GLU A 37 -11.75 -1.93 -15.08
N PHE A 38 -12.60 -2.10 -14.05
CA PHE A 38 -13.99 -2.52 -14.21
C PHE A 38 -14.95 -1.69 -13.38
N TYR A 39 -16.14 -1.44 -13.91
CA TYR A 39 -17.19 -0.81 -13.12
C TYR A 39 -17.65 -1.76 -12.00
N LYS A 40 -17.67 -1.22 -10.77
CA LYS A 40 -18.24 -1.88 -9.59
C LYS A 40 -19.42 -1.08 -9.07
N LYS A 41 -20.55 -1.76 -8.80
CA LYS A 41 -21.72 -1.15 -8.15
C LYS A 41 -21.31 -0.52 -6.81
N PRO A 42 -21.89 0.63 -6.41
CA PRO A 42 -21.55 1.31 -5.15
C PRO A 42 -21.68 0.42 -3.91
N ALA A 43 -22.68 -0.47 -3.89
CA ALA A 43 -22.86 -1.42 -2.79
C ALA A 43 -21.68 -2.40 -2.63
N LEU A 44 -21.11 -2.87 -3.74
CA LEU A 44 -19.94 -3.75 -3.73
C LEU A 44 -18.69 -3.00 -3.24
N LYS A 45 -18.50 -1.75 -3.69
CA LYS A 45 -17.40 -0.90 -3.21
C LYS A 45 -17.45 -0.72 -1.68
N ARG A 46 -18.63 -0.44 -1.12
CA ARG A 46 -18.82 -0.31 0.33
C ARG A 46 -18.53 -1.62 1.08
N LYS A 47 -18.97 -2.75 0.53
CA LYS A 47 -18.71 -4.09 1.10
C LYS A 47 -17.21 -4.42 1.12
N GLU A 48 -16.51 -4.17 0.02
CA GLU A 48 -15.06 -4.38 -0.08
C GLU A 48 -14.29 -3.49 0.89
N HIS A 49 -14.66 -2.19 0.97
CA HIS A 49 -14.03 -1.25 1.89
C HIS A 49 -14.19 -1.66 3.37
N LYS A 50 -15.39 -2.08 3.78
CA LYS A 50 -15.65 -2.59 5.13
C LYS A 50 -14.80 -3.82 5.44
N LYS A 51 -14.71 -4.77 4.50
CA LYS A 51 -13.90 -5.99 4.65
C LYS A 51 -12.41 -5.68 4.79
N GLU A 52 -11.89 -4.70 4.04
CA GLU A 52 -10.48 -4.29 4.16
C GLU A 52 -10.19 -3.61 5.50
N LEU A 53 -11.11 -2.77 6.00
CA LEU A 53 -11.02 -2.19 7.34
C LEU A 53 -10.98 -3.25 8.44
N GLU A 54 -11.86 -4.25 8.37
CA GLU A 54 -11.90 -5.37 9.33
C GLU A 54 -10.59 -6.16 9.30
N ARG A 55 -10.07 -6.49 8.11
CA ARG A 55 -8.77 -7.16 7.93
C ARG A 55 -7.62 -6.35 8.51
N ARG A 56 -7.62 -5.02 8.31
CA ARG A 56 -6.60 -4.14 8.85
C ARG A 56 -6.64 -4.15 10.38
N ARG A 57 -7.82 -3.96 10.97
CA ARG A 57 -8.00 -4.01 12.44
C ARG A 57 -7.54 -5.33 13.04
N TYR A 58 -7.88 -6.45 12.39
CA TYR A 58 -7.45 -7.77 12.83
C TYR A 58 -5.92 -7.91 12.79
N ARG A 59 -5.27 -7.47 11.70
CA ARG A 59 -3.80 -7.47 11.60
C ARG A 59 -3.16 -6.59 12.67
N ASP A 60 -3.65 -5.37 12.85
CA ASP A 60 -3.10 -4.41 13.80
C ASP A 60 -3.21 -4.95 15.25
N ALA A 61 -4.36 -5.53 15.60
CA ALA A 61 -4.55 -6.19 16.90
C ALA A 61 -3.59 -7.38 17.09
N HIS A 62 -3.40 -8.20 16.06
CA HIS A 62 -2.51 -9.36 16.13
C HIS A 62 -1.03 -8.95 16.29
N ILE A 63 -0.62 -7.87 15.61
CA ILE A 63 0.72 -7.29 15.76
C ILE A 63 0.91 -6.77 17.18
N ALA A 64 -0.03 -6.00 17.71
CA ALA A 64 0.04 -5.47 19.07
C ALA A 64 0.14 -6.58 20.14
N ILE A 65 -0.65 -7.66 19.99
CA ILE A 65 -0.56 -8.83 20.88
C ILE A 65 0.82 -9.49 20.80
N ARG A 66 1.38 -9.62 19.60
CA ARG A 66 2.72 -10.20 19.39
C ARG A 66 3.81 -9.33 20.01
N GLU A 67 3.72 -8.01 19.85
CA GLU A 67 4.66 -7.06 20.47
C GLU A 67 4.59 -7.11 22.00
N ALA A 68 3.38 -7.15 22.56
CA ALA A 68 3.18 -7.26 24.01
C ALA A 68 3.71 -8.57 24.62
N LYS A 69 3.76 -9.66 23.83
CA LYS A 69 4.29 -10.96 24.25
C LYS A 69 5.78 -11.16 23.95
N LYS A 70 6.47 -10.15 23.41
CA LYS A 70 7.89 -10.26 23.07
C LYS A 70 8.71 -10.25 24.37
N PRO A 71 9.54 -11.28 24.63
CA PRO A 71 10.42 -11.25 25.80
C PRO A 71 11.44 -10.11 25.66
N LEU A 72 11.85 -9.54 26.81
CA LEU A 72 12.89 -8.53 26.95
C LEU A 72 14.20 -8.95 26.25
#